data_AF-A0A8B6CR50-F1
#
_entry.id   AF-A0A8B6CR50-F1
#
_cell.length_a   1.000
_cell.length_b   1.000
_cell.length_c   1.000
_cell.angle_alpha   90.00
_cell.angle_beta   90.00
_cell.angle_gamma   90.00
#
_symmetry.space_group_name_H-M   'P 1'
#
loop_
_entity.id
_entity.type
_entity.pdbx_description
1 polymer ?
#
loop_
_entity_poly.entity_id
_entity_poly.type
_entity_poly.pdbx_seq_one_letter_code
_entity_poly.pdbx_strand_id
1 'polypeptide(L)'
;MKTLDKDIKTSIISVIPERPNLSYYVQKSSKNLADLDWLINDLLKFEKSTKKTIIYCRNIVSCSNLYEYFRLSLDDRSESLDNRLIGMFHRSTADINKSHVLDEFQKLDSSLRVVFATIAFEMGIDIPDIERVIHWGGPRGLEQFSQESGRAGRDGRSAVSIIYFSGYDLAKGNCSGEVREFCKTENCLRNTLCAYFQLDTSGYSVIKPDPPCTCCSNCKLKCVCGFCSESQFLGRELDNSSVLDEDFNTGIKRALTLEQRRYFVKTY
;
A
#
# COMPACT_ATOMS: atom_id res chain seq x y z
N MET A 1 -51.53 2.79 -28.27
CA MET A 1 -50.14 2.86 -27.78
C MET A 1 -49.87 1.56 -27.04
N LYS A 2 -49.17 0.59 -27.64
CA LYS A 2 -48.85 -0.70 -26.99
C LYS A 2 -47.43 -0.61 -26.44
N THR A 3 -47.30 -0.63 -25.13
CA THR A 3 -46.03 -0.76 -24.41
C THR A 3 -45.48 -2.17 -24.66
N LEU A 4 -44.27 -2.26 -25.21
CA LEU A 4 -43.53 -3.51 -25.34
C LEU A 4 -42.85 -3.79 -24.00
N ASP A 5 -43.52 -4.53 -23.12
CA ASP A 5 -42.85 -5.21 -22.00
C ASP A 5 -42.02 -6.35 -22.58
N LYS A 6 -40.73 -6.10 -22.79
CA LYS A 6 -39.75 -7.17 -22.96
C LYS A 6 -39.21 -7.49 -21.58
N ASP A 7 -39.59 -8.66 -21.05
CA ASP A 7 -38.93 -9.30 -19.91
C ASP A 7 -37.47 -9.59 -20.28
N ILE A 8 -36.60 -8.61 -20.09
CA ILE A 8 -35.16 -8.78 -20.23
C ILE A 8 -34.71 -9.59 -19.00
N LYS A 9 -34.37 -10.87 -19.21
CA LYS A 9 -33.66 -11.66 -18.21
C LYS A 9 -32.27 -11.07 -18.00
N THR A 10 -32.12 -10.27 -16.96
CA THR A 10 -30.82 -9.77 -16.51
C THR A 10 -30.12 -10.87 -15.72
N SER A 11 -28.95 -11.29 -16.19
CA SER A 11 -28.05 -12.15 -15.43
C SER A 11 -26.96 -11.29 -14.81
N ILE A 12 -26.89 -11.26 -13.47
CA ILE A 12 -25.83 -10.59 -12.74
C ILE A 12 -24.67 -11.58 -12.62
N ILE A 13 -23.55 -11.28 -13.27
CA ILE A 13 -22.31 -12.03 -13.09
C ILE A 13 -21.48 -11.26 -12.06
N SER A 14 -21.39 -11.80 -10.85
CA SER A 14 -20.47 -11.31 -9.83
C SER A 14 -19.18 -12.12 -9.92
N VAL A 15 -18.05 -11.46 -10.13
CA VAL A 15 -16.74 -12.08 -10.07
C VAL A 15 -16.09 -11.67 -8.75
N ILE A 16 -15.63 -12.64 -7.99
CA ILE A 16 -14.88 -12.39 -6.75
C ILE A 16 -13.56 -11.73 -7.17
N PRO A 17 -13.26 -10.47 -6.76
CA PRO A 17 -12.02 -9.78 -7.13
C PRO A 17 -10.81 -10.31 -6.35
N GLU A 18 -10.78 -11.61 -6.09
CA GLU A 18 -9.81 -12.26 -5.23
C GLU A 18 -8.46 -12.40 -5.94
N ARG A 19 -7.39 -11.99 -5.26
CA ARG A 19 -6.02 -12.06 -5.77
C ARG A 19 -5.24 -13.06 -4.93
N PRO A 20 -5.19 -14.36 -5.31
CA PRO A 20 -4.55 -15.39 -4.50
C PRO A 20 -3.04 -15.15 -4.33
N ASN A 21 -2.41 -14.42 -5.25
CA ASN A 21 -1.00 -14.04 -5.21
C ASN A 21 -0.72 -12.78 -4.34
N LEU A 22 -1.75 -12.09 -3.83
CA LEU A 22 -1.60 -10.87 -3.03
C LEU A 22 -1.78 -11.18 -1.53
N SER A 23 -0.73 -10.99 -0.73
CA SER A 23 -0.79 -11.16 0.72
C SER A 23 -1.12 -9.85 1.43
N TYR A 24 -2.01 -9.90 2.44
CA TYR A 24 -2.41 -8.72 3.22
C TYR A 24 -1.70 -8.66 4.58
N TYR A 25 -1.22 -7.48 4.95
CA TYR A 25 -0.57 -7.23 6.23
C TYR A 25 -1.12 -5.96 6.87
N VAL A 26 -1.15 -5.98 8.19
CA VAL A 26 -1.56 -4.87 9.04
C VAL A 26 -0.45 -4.68 10.07
N GLN A 27 0.23 -3.54 10.03
CA GLN A 27 1.39 -3.22 10.85
C GLN A 27 1.12 -1.99 11.72
N LYS A 28 1.38 -2.10 13.03
CA LYS A 28 1.30 -0.94 13.92
C LYS A 28 2.42 0.04 13.57
N SER A 29 2.06 1.30 13.39
CA SER A 29 2.97 2.40 13.12
C SER A 29 3.12 3.26 14.37
N SER A 30 4.37 3.63 14.65
CA SER A 30 4.74 4.63 15.64
C SER A 30 4.47 6.06 15.17
N LYS A 31 4.01 6.23 13.92
CA LYS A 31 4.00 7.46 13.12
C LYS A 31 5.39 8.05 12.85
N ASN A 32 6.45 7.36 13.22
CA ASN A 32 7.79 7.76 12.85
C ASN A 32 8.05 7.31 11.40
N LEU A 33 8.61 8.21 10.59
CA LEU A 33 9.01 7.88 9.22
C LEU A 33 10.02 6.72 9.18
N ALA A 34 10.74 6.50 10.29
CA ALA A 34 11.63 5.37 10.51
C ALA A 34 10.97 3.98 10.45
N ASP A 35 9.64 3.88 10.58
CA ASP A 35 8.92 2.61 10.38
C ASP A 35 9.14 2.05 8.95
N LEU A 36 9.58 2.90 8.01
CA LEU A 36 9.90 2.55 6.63
C LEU A 36 11.41 2.53 6.30
N ASP A 37 12.29 2.60 7.31
CA ASP A 37 13.76 2.54 7.10
C ASP A 37 14.21 1.28 6.38
N TRP A 38 13.50 0.18 6.57
CA TRP A 38 13.77 -1.07 5.86
C TRP A 38 13.63 -0.91 4.34
N LEU A 39 12.70 -0.09 3.86
CA LEU A 39 12.50 0.15 2.43
C LEU A 39 13.59 1.07 1.89
N ILE A 40 14.07 2.02 2.71
CA ILE A 40 15.24 2.84 2.39
C ILE A 40 16.47 1.93 2.27
N ASN A 41 16.67 1.00 3.20
CA ASN A 41 17.76 0.03 3.14
C ASN A 41 17.66 -0.88 1.91
N ASP A 42 16.46 -1.33 1.55
CA ASP A 42 16.21 -2.07 0.31
C ASP A 42 16.58 -1.24 -0.93
N LEU A 43 16.25 0.05 -0.95
CA LEU A 43 16.62 0.97 -2.03
C LEU A 43 18.13 1.19 -2.12
N LEU A 44 18.80 1.38 -0.99
CA LEU A 44 20.26 1.54 -0.92
C LEU A 44 21.01 0.27 -1.34
N LYS A 45 20.45 -0.91 -1.06
CA LYS A 45 21.08 -2.20 -1.32
C LYS A 45 20.83 -2.72 -2.73
N PHE A 46 19.60 -2.60 -3.24
CA PHE A 46 19.19 -3.22 -4.49
C PHE A 46 19.01 -2.22 -5.63
N GLU A 47 18.94 -0.92 -5.35
CA GLU A 47 18.79 0.16 -6.34
C GLU A 47 17.68 -0.14 -7.37
N LYS A 48 18.01 -0.26 -8.67
CA LYS A 48 17.03 -0.57 -9.73
C LYS A 48 16.39 -1.95 -9.58
N SER A 49 16.97 -2.84 -8.78
CA SER A 49 16.44 -4.18 -8.49
C SER A 49 15.50 -4.21 -7.27
N THR A 50 15.34 -3.10 -6.53
CA THR A 50 14.40 -3.03 -5.40
C THR A 50 12.98 -3.28 -5.86
N LYS A 51 12.17 -4.03 -5.12
CA LYS A 51 10.79 -4.33 -5.54
C LYS A 51 9.94 -3.09 -5.79
N LYS A 52 9.21 -3.04 -6.91
CA LYS A 52 8.37 -1.86 -7.24
C LYS A 52 7.29 -1.66 -6.19
N THR A 53 7.21 -0.46 -5.64
CA THR A 53 6.38 -0.13 -4.48
C THR A 53 5.57 1.13 -4.69
N ILE A 54 4.28 1.09 -4.37
CA ILE A 54 3.45 2.29 -4.22
C ILE A 54 3.20 2.54 -2.73
N ILE A 55 3.36 3.79 -2.29
CA ILE A 55 3.05 4.21 -0.92
C ILE A 55 1.88 5.21 -0.95
N TYR A 56 0.69 4.73 -0.61
CA TYR A 56 -0.51 5.55 -0.47
C TYR A 56 -0.51 6.34 0.83
N CYS A 57 -0.59 7.65 0.70
CA CYS A 57 -0.64 8.62 1.79
C CYS A 57 -2.03 9.26 1.86
N ARG A 58 -2.58 9.44 3.06
CA ARG A 58 -3.91 10.08 3.22
C ARG A 58 -4.01 11.51 2.68
N ASN A 59 -2.90 12.24 2.73
CA ASN A 59 -2.85 13.64 2.33
C ASN A 59 -1.47 14.02 1.75
N ILE A 60 -1.44 15.15 1.04
CA ILE A 60 -0.26 15.66 0.34
C ILE A 60 0.88 15.93 1.33
N VAL A 61 0.57 16.46 2.52
CA VAL A 61 1.60 16.76 3.53
C VAL A 61 2.35 15.49 3.96
N SER A 62 1.63 14.41 4.22
CA SER A 62 2.24 13.11 4.56
C SER A 62 3.05 12.54 3.40
N CYS A 63 2.55 12.71 2.18
CA CYS A 63 3.23 12.30 0.95
C CYS A 63 4.57 13.03 0.80
N SER A 64 4.55 14.36 0.95
CA SER A 64 5.75 15.20 0.87
C SER A 64 6.75 14.90 2.00
N ASN A 65 6.27 14.72 3.23
CA ASN A 65 7.13 14.39 4.37
C ASN A 65 7.87 13.06 4.15
N LEU A 66 7.18 12.03 3.65
CA LEU A 66 7.79 10.74 3.35
C LEU A 66 8.78 10.85 2.17
N TYR A 67 8.38 11.54 1.10
CA TYR A 67 9.26 11.75 -0.05
C TYR A 67 10.57 12.43 0.35
N GLU A 68 10.49 13.52 1.13
CA GLU A 68 11.69 14.23 1.60
C GLU A 68 12.54 13.37 2.54
N TYR A 69 11.91 12.58 3.42
CA TYR A 69 12.65 11.67 4.29
C TYR A 69 13.44 10.62 3.51
N PHE A 70 12.83 10.03 2.48
CA PHE A 70 13.52 9.08 1.59
C PHE A 70 14.60 9.78 0.78
N ARG A 71 14.30 10.95 0.22
CA ARG A 71 15.25 11.75 -0.57
C ARG A 71 16.52 12.05 0.23
N LEU A 72 16.37 12.57 1.45
CA LEU A 72 17.50 12.89 2.33
C LEU A 72 18.30 11.64 2.74
N SER A 73 17.64 10.49 2.86
CA SER A 73 18.29 9.23 3.23
C SER A 73 19.00 8.53 2.06
N LEU A 74 18.62 8.83 0.81
CA LEU A 74 19.18 8.22 -0.40
C LEU A 74 20.35 9.02 -1.01
N ASP A 75 20.62 10.22 -0.49
CA ASP A 75 21.69 11.12 -0.94
C ASP A 75 21.52 11.56 -2.42
N ASP A 76 22.60 12.02 -3.07
CA ASP A 76 22.63 12.50 -4.47
C ASP A 76 22.09 11.51 -5.53
N ARG A 77 21.85 10.24 -5.15
CA ARG A 77 21.29 9.19 -6.04
C ARG A 77 19.85 9.49 -6.51
N SER A 78 19.24 10.57 -6.02
CA SER A 78 17.88 10.99 -6.35
C SER A 78 17.79 12.32 -7.13
N GLU A 79 18.91 12.95 -7.48
CA GLU A 79 18.88 14.30 -8.07
C GLU A 79 18.53 14.34 -9.56
N SER A 80 18.97 13.34 -10.34
CA SER A 80 18.65 13.24 -11.77
C SER A 80 17.27 12.61 -11.97
N LEU A 81 16.44 13.24 -12.81
CA LEU A 81 15.12 12.73 -13.18
C LEU A 81 15.17 11.32 -13.79
N ASP A 82 16.19 11.04 -14.61
CA ASP A 82 16.32 9.77 -15.34
C ASP A 82 16.83 8.60 -14.45
N ASN A 83 17.47 8.92 -13.32
CA ASN A 83 18.11 7.93 -12.45
C ASN A 83 17.55 7.88 -11.02
N ARG A 84 16.53 8.69 -10.72
CA ARG A 84 15.94 8.69 -9.37
C ARG A 84 15.24 7.36 -9.05
N LEU A 85 15.45 6.89 -7.84
CA LEU A 85 14.80 5.69 -7.32
C LEU A 85 13.37 5.94 -6.80
N ILE A 86 13.04 7.20 -6.50
CA ILE A 86 11.80 7.59 -5.85
C ILE A 86 11.07 8.69 -6.63
N GLY A 87 9.74 8.74 -6.51
CA GLY A 87 8.90 9.73 -7.17
C GLY A 87 7.67 10.06 -6.35
N MET A 88 7.04 11.20 -6.65
CA MET A 88 5.83 11.65 -5.95
C MET A 88 4.70 11.92 -6.94
N PHE A 89 3.51 11.41 -6.64
CA PHE A 89 2.33 11.47 -7.51
C PHE A 89 1.08 11.87 -6.73
N HIS A 90 0.75 13.16 -6.77
CA HIS A 90 -0.48 13.69 -6.17
C HIS A 90 -1.06 14.80 -7.04
N ARG A 91 -2.28 15.25 -6.73
CA ARG A 91 -2.99 16.28 -7.52
C ARG A 91 -2.17 17.55 -7.80
N SER A 92 -1.35 17.96 -6.83
CA SER A 92 -0.52 19.16 -6.88
C SER A 92 0.88 18.92 -7.45
N THR A 93 1.18 17.72 -7.96
CA THR A 93 2.44 17.44 -8.65
C THR A 93 2.36 18.13 -10.00
N ALA A 94 3.41 18.84 -10.42
CA ALA A 94 3.45 19.44 -11.76
C ALA A 94 3.24 18.39 -12.86
N ASP A 95 2.52 18.77 -13.92
CA ASP A 95 2.08 17.81 -14.94
C ASP A 95 3.26 17.18 -15.70
N ILE A 96 4.37 17.91 -15.85
CA ILE A 96 5.62 17.34 -16.38
C ILE A 96 6.16 16.22 -15.50
N ASN A 97 6.12 16.40 -14.17
CA ASN A 97 6.55 15.39 -13.20
C ASN A 97 5.58 14.23 -13.13
N LYS A 98 4.26 14.47 -13.23
CA LYS A 98 3.26 13.40 -13.32
C LYS A 98 3.52 12.52 -14.54
N SER A 99 3.67 13.14 -15.71
CA SER A 99 3.91 12.43 -16.98
C SER A 99 5.18 11.58 -16.88
N HIS A 100 6.27 12.17 -16.39
CA HIS A 100 7.52 11.43 -16.18
C HIS A 100 7.39 10.28 -15.18
N VAL A 101 6.70 10.47 -14.04
CA VAL A 101 6.47 9.38 -13.07
C VAL A 101 5.70 8.25 -13.72
N LEU A 102 4.65 8.56 -14.49
CA LEU A 102 3.85 7.55 -15.18
C LEU A 102 4.66 6.80 -16.24
N ASP A 103 5.36 7.54 -17.10
CA ASP A 103 6.16 6.99 -18.19
C ASP A 103 7.32 6.13 -17.69
N GLU A 104 7.96 6.52 -16.58
CA GLU A 104 9.02 5.71 -15.97
C GLU A 104 8.47 4.52 -15.21
N PHE A 105 7.48 4.70 -14.34
CA PHE A 105 7.08 3.65 -13.41
C PHE A 105 6.46 2.42 -14.12
N GLN A 106 5.90 2.61 -15.32
CA GLN A 106 5.40 1.52 -16.16
C GLN A 106 6.50 0.70 -16.87
N LYS A 107 7.72 1.22 -17.03
CA LYS A 107 8.83 0.50 -17.67
C LYS A 107 9.36 -0.59 -16.74
N LEU A 108 9.59 -1.79 -17.28
CA LEU A 108 10.10 -2.93 -16.50
C LEU A 108 11.53 -2.70 -16.00
N ASP A 109 12.33 -1.95 -16.75
CA ASP A 109 13.74 -1.62 -16.48
C ASP A 109 13.93 -0.24 -15.82
N SER A 110 12.86 0.40 -15.35
CA SER A 110 12.95 1.72 -14.74
C SER A 110 13.79 1.74 -13.47
N SER A 111 14.54 2.84 -13.33
CA SER A 111 15.19 3.22 -12.09
C SER A 111 14.16 3.57 -11.00
N LEU A 112 12.96 4.03 -11.38
CA LEU A 112 11.94 4.47 -10.44
C LEU A 112 11.29 3.27 -9.74
N ARG A 113 11.60 3.06 -8.46
CA ARG A 113 11.15 1.89 -7.69
C ARG A 113 10.08 2.19 -6.66
N VAL A 114 10.05 3.39 -6.08
CA VAL A 114 9.04 3.76 -5.07
C VAL A 114 8.31 5.03 -5.47
N VAL A 115 6.97 4.97 -5.50
CA VAL A 115 6.14 6.16 -5.75
C VAL A 115 5.26 6.46 -4.54
N PHE A 116 5.39 7.65 -3.99
CA PHE A 116 4.51 8.19 -2.95
C PHE A 116 3.29 8.83 -3.61
N ALA A 117 2.09 8.40 -3.26
CA ALA A 117 0.88 8.86 -3.92
C ALA A 117 -0.26 9.18 -2.94
N THR A 118 -1.11 10.16 -3.25
CA THR A 118 -2.35 10.44 -2.48
C THR A 118 -3.61 10.04 -3.21
N ILE A 119 -3.47 9.72 -4.49
CA ILE A 119 -4.52 9.28 -5.38
C ILE A 119 -3.99 8.04 -6.07
N ALA A 120 -4.89 7.13 -6.42
CA ALA A 120 -4.54 6.06 -7.32
C ALA A 120 -4.09 6.66 -8.66
N PHE A 121 -3.16 6.02 -9.37
CA PHE A 121 -2.90 6.37 -10.76
C PHE A 121 -4.23 6.21 -11.52
N GLU A 122 -4.91 7.32 -11.82
CA GLU A 122 -6.23 7.31 -12.44
C GLU A 122 -6.16 6.71 -13.87
N MET A 123 -7.28 6.11 -14.28
CA MET A 123 -7.69 5.66 -15.62
C MET A 123 -6.62 5.04 -16.54
N GLY A 124 -6.60 3.70 -16.59
CA GLY A 124 -6.09 2.93 -17.74
C GLY A 124 -4.62 2.50 -17.69
N ILE A 125 -3.85 2.97 -16.71
CA ILE A 125 -2.45 2.56 -16.57
C ILE A 125 -2.37 1.24 -15.81
N ASP A 126 -1.97 0.21 -16.53
CA ASP A 126 -1.73 -1.14 -16.01
C ASP A 126 -0.22 -1.35 -15.85
N ILE A 127 0.26 -1.29 -14.61
CA ILE A 127 1.66 -1.58 -14.27
C ILE A 127 1.69 -2.98 -13.69
N PRO A 128 2.03 -4.01 -14.48
CA PRO A 128 1.79 -5.39 -14.10
C PRO A 128 2.69 -5.87 -12.96
N ASP A 129 3.87 -5.26 -12.81
CA ASP A 129 4.96 -5.69 -11.95
C ASP A 129 5.08 -4.92 -10.62
N ILE A 130 4.00 -4.30 -10.14
CA ILE A 130 3.98 -3.73 -8.78
C ILE A 130 3.98 -4.88 -7.76
N GLU A 131 5.02 -4.96 -6.95
CA GLU A 131 5.18 -6.05 -5.97
C GLU A 131 4.71 -5.67 -4.56
N ARG A 132 4.69 -4.37 -4.26
CA ARG A 132 4.34 -3.85 -2.93
C ARG A 132 3.37 -2.68 -3.03
N VAL A 133 2.29 -2.73 -2.27
CA VAL A 133 1.41 -1.58 -2.00
C VAL A 133 1.44 -1.33 -0.50
N ILE A 134 1.71 -0.09 -0.10
CA ILE A 134 1.81 0.30 1.30
C ILE A 134 0.84 1.45 1.54
N HIS A 135 -0.04 1.32 2.51
CA HIS A 135 -0.88 2.40 3.02
C HIS A 135 -0.21 3.00 4.25
N TRP A 136 0.26 4.24 4.13
CA TRP A 136 0.81 5.01 5.24
C TRP A 136 -0.31 5.76 5.97
N GLY A 137 -0.82 5.11 7.01
CA GLY A 137 -2.05 5.45 7.70
C GLY A 137 -3.25 4.62 7.21
N GLY A 138 -4.31 4.59 8.02
CA GLY A 138 -5.53 3.87 7.65
C GLY A 138 -6.15 4.41 6.34
N PRO A 139 -6.51 3.54 5.38
CA PRO A 139 -7.26 3.95 4.18
C PRO A 139 -8.62 4.56 4.56
N ARG A 140 -9.25 5.30 3.64
CA ARG A 140 -10.52 5.97 3.94
C ARG A 140 -11.70 4.99 4.06
N GLY A 141 -11.60 3.84 3.41
CA GLY A 141 -12.60 2.77 3.40
C GLY A 141 -11.99 1.47 2.89
N LEU A 142 -12.68 0.35 3.10
CA LEU A 142 -12.22 -0.95 2.64
C LEU A 142 -12.38 -1.13 1.13
N GLU A 143 -13.31 -0.43 0.48
CA GLU A 143 -13.42 -0.41 -0.99
C GLU A 143 -12.20 0.25 -1.62
N GLN A 144 -11.82 1.43 -1.11
CA GLN A 144 -10.63 2.12 -1.59
C GLN A 144 -9.38 1.27 -1.35
N PHE A 145 -9.26 0.70 -0.15
CA PHE A 145 -8.16 -0.21 0.19
C PHE A 145 -8.08 -1.40 -0.78
N SER A 146 -9.21 -2.04 -1.07
CA SER A 146 -9.29 -3.18 -1.98
C SER A 146 -8.84 -2.81 -3.40
N GLN A 147 -9.33 -1.68 -3.92
CA GLN A 147 -8.95 -1.19 -5.25
C GLN A 147 -7.47 -0.82 -5.35
N GLU A 148 -6.93 -0.14 -4.34
CA GLU A 148 -5.52 0.27 -4.28
C GLU A 148 -4.59 -0.93 -4.11
N SER A 149 -4.94 -1.86 -3.24
CA SER A 149 -4.19 -3.11 -3.03
C SER A 149 -4.18 -3.98 -4.29
N GLY A 150 -5.30 -4.02 -5.02
CA GLY A 150 -5.44 -4.77 -6.27
C GLY A 150 -4.61 -4.26 -7.46
N ARG A 151 -3.79 -3.22 -7.26
CA ARG A 151 -2.77 -2.79 -8.22
C ARG A 151 -1.50 -3.65 -8.16
N ALA A 152 -1.26 -4.33 -7.05
CA ALA A 152 -0.10 -5.18 -6.89
C ALA A 152 -0.31 -6.57 -7.50
N GLY A 153 0.75 -7.16 -8.05
CA GLY A 153 0.78 -8.55 -8.53
C GLY A 153 -0.14 -8.83 -9.71
N ARG A 154 -0.29 -7.88 -10.65
CA ARG A 154 -1.15 -8.08 -11.82
C ARG A 154 -0.55 -9.05 -12.84
N ASP A 155 0.77 -9.22 -12.82
CA ASP A 155 1.51 -10.28 -13.51
C ASP A 155 1.35 -11.69 -12.90
N GLY A 156 0.60 -11.83 -11.80
CA GLY A 156 0.39 -13.10 -11.10
C GLY A 156 1.55 -13.51 -10.18
N ARG A 157 2.65 -12.76 -10.14
CA ARG A 157 3.73 -12.98 -9.16
C ARG A 157 3.27 -12.59 -7.77
N SER A 158 3.95 -13.12 -6.75
CA SER A 158 3.58 -12.80 -5.37
C SER A 158 3.77 -11.32 -5.08
N ALA A 159 2.75 -10.72 -4.50
CA ALA A 159 2.74 -9.33 -4.10
C ALA A 159 2.24 -9.16 -2.67
N VAL A 160 2.49 -7.99 -2.08
CA VAL A 160 2.07 -7.69 -0.71
C VAL A 160 1.36 -6.33 -0.64
N SER A 161 0.28 -6.27 0.13
CA SER A 161 -0.40 -5.05 0.53
C SER A 161 -0.31 -4.87 2.04
N ILE A 162 0.16 -3.72 2.50
CA ILE A 162 0.48 -3.46 3.91
C ILE A 162 -0.20 -2.18 4.37
N ILE A 163 -0.97 -2.26 5.45
CA ILE A 163 -1.48 -1.07 6.14
C ILE A 163 -0.60 -0.76 7.34
N TYR A 164 0.07 0.39 7.32
CA TYR A 164 0.68 0.98 8.51
C TYR A 164 -0.39 1.80 9.25
N PHE A 165 -0.83 1.35 10.42
CA PHE A 165 -1.87 2.02 11.20
C PHE A 165 -1.33 2.46 12.56
N SER A 166 -1.66 3.68 12.97
CA SER A 166 -1.30 4.20 14.30
C SER A 166 -2.51 4.22 15.24
N GLY A 167 -2.26 4.35 16.55
CA GLY A 167 -3.33 4.55 17.54
C GLY A 167 -4.23 5.76 17.23
N TYR A 168 -3.65 6.82 16.66
CA TYR A 168 -4.42 7.98 16.18
C TYR A 168 -5.38 7.61 15.04
N ASP A 169 -4.99 6.71 14.14
CA ASP A 169 -5.85 6.30 13.03
C ASP A 169 -7.03 5.50 13.54
N LEU A 170 -6.82 4.68 14.58
CA LEU A 170 -7.87 3.93 15.25
C LEU A 170 -8.82 4.79 16.09
N ALA A 171 -8.48 6.05 16.35
CA ALA A 171 -9.37 6.98 17.03
C ALA A 171 -10.60 7.30 16.16
N LYS A 172 -11.77 7.43 16.80
CA LYS A 172 -13.05 7.68 16.12
C LYS A 172 -12.98 8.98 15.30
N GLY A 173 -13.30 8.89 14.01
CA GLY A 173 -13.31 10.03 13.08
C GLY A 173 -12.09 10.14 12.17
N ASN A 174 -11.01 9.39 12.41
CA ASN A 174 -9.78 9.46 11.61
C ASN A 174 -9.68 8.40 10.50
N CYS A 175 -10.52 7.36 10.55
CA CYS A 175 -10.82 6.43 9.46
C CYS A 175 -12.21 5.79 9.67
N SER A 176 -12.69 5.05 8.68
CA SER A 176 -14.01 4.41 8.72
C SER A 176 -14.11 3.33 9.80
N GLY A 177 -15.33 2.93 10.19
CA GLY A 177 -15.53 1.88 11.19
C GLY A 177 -14.94 0.54 10.75
N GLU A 178 -15.15 0.24 9.48
CA GLU A 178 -14.81 -1.01 8.83
C GLU A 178 -13.30 -1.17 8.69
N VAL A 179 -12.58 -0.08 8.37
CA VAL A 179 -11.10 -0.09 8.36
C VAL A 179 -10.54 -0.31 9.77
N ARG A 180 -11.16 0.27 10.81
CA ARG A 180 -10.71 0.05 12.20
C ARG A 180 -10.92 -1.39 12.64
N GLU A 181 -12.06 -1.97 12.32
CA GLU A 181 -12.35 -3.37 12.62
C GLU A 181 -11.40 -4.30 11.85
N PHE A 182 -11.15 -4.01 10.58
CA PHE A 182 -10.19 -4.73 9.76
C PHE A 182 -8.77 -4.69 10.33
N CYS A 183 -8.30 -3.52 10.78
CA CYS A 183 -6.96 -3.40 11.37
C CYS A 183 -6.84 -4.02 12.77
N LYS A 184 -7.95 -4.26 13.48
CA LYS A 184 -7.97 -4.83 14.83
C LYS A 184 -8.28 -6.32 14.86
N THR A 185 -8.73 -6.89 13.75
CA THR A 185 -9.16 -8.28 13.71
C THR A 185 -7.98 -9.24 13.90
N GLU A 186 -8.23 -10.34 14.59
CA GLU A 186 -7.30 -11.49 14.68
C GLU A 186 -7.67 -12.61 13.68
N ASN A 187 -8.76 -12.42 12.93
CA ASN A 187 -9.23 -13.33 11.90
C ASN A 187 -8.37 -13.20 10.64
N CYS A 188 -8.53 -14.12 9.69
CA CYS A 188 -7.89 -14.01 8.39
C CYS A 188 -8.29 -12.69 7.71
N LEU A 189 -7.33 -11.81 7.40
CA LEU A 189 -7.58 -10.53 6.75
C LEU A 189 -8.29 -10.69 5.41
N ARG A 190 -7.92 -11.72 4.63
CA ARG A 190 -8.58 -12.03 3.36
C ARG A 190 -10.06 -12.36 3.55
N ASN A 191 -10.38 -13.21 4.53
CA ASN A 191 -11.76 -13.57 4.84
C ASN A 191 -12.55 -12.35 5.36
N THR A 192 -11.94 -11.52 6.20
CA THR A 192 -12.57 -10.27 6.68
C THR A 192 -12.89 -9.33 5.51
N LEU A 193 -11.97 -9.18 4.54
CA LEU A 193 -12.21 -8.39 3.34
C LEU A 193 -13.31 -9.00 2.45
N CYS A 194 -13.32 -10.33 2.26
CA CYS A 194 -14.36 -11.01 1.51
C CYS A 194 -15.75 -10.84 2.15
N ALA A 195 -15.82 -10.98 3.47
CA ALA A 195 -17.05 -10.82 4.24
C ALA A 195 -17.61 -9.39 4.11
N TYR A 196 -16.73 -8.39 4.10
CA TYR A 196 -17.11 -6.99 3.88
C TYR A 196 -17.86 -6.78 2.56
N PHE A 197 -17.40 -7.41 1.48
CA PHE A 197 -18.05 -7.36 0.16
C PHE A 197 -19.21 -8.35 0.00
N GLN A 198 -19.62 -9.04 1.07
CA GLN A 198 -20.66 -10.07 1.04
C GLN A 198 -20.38 -11.16 -0.01
N LEU A 199 -19.10 -11.46 -0.22
CA LEU A 199 -18.69 -12.46 -1.20
C LEU A 199 -18.90 -13.84 -0.60
N ASP A 200 -19.66 -14.67 -1.32
CA ASP A 200 -19.83 -16.08 -0.96
C ASP A 200 -18.49 -16.80 -1.16
N THR A 201 -17.91 -17.23 -0.04
CA THR A 201 -16.66 -18.00 -0.03
C THR A 201 -16.94 -19.50 0.12
N SER A 202 -18.20 -19.92 0.24
CA SER A 202 -18.57 -21.33 0.31
C SER A 202 -18.32 -21.99 -1.06
N GLY A 203 -17.31 -22.85 -1.10
CA GLY A 203 -16.78 -23.44 -2.35
C GLY A 203 -15.47 -22.82 -2.85
N TYR A 204 -15.06 -21.67 -2.29
CA TYR A 204 -13.72 -21.11 -2.53
C TYR A 204 -12.78 -21.58 -1.42
N SER A 205 -12.21 -22.78 -1.61
CA SER A 205 -10.96 -23.10 -0.93
C SER A 205 -9.96 -22.03 -1.34
N VAL A 206 -9.43 -21.24 -0.40
CA VAL A 206 -8.31 -20.34 -0.69
C VAL A 206 -7.24 -21.21 -1.34
N ILE A 207 -7.14 -21.15 -2.67
CA ILE A 207 -6.11 -21.86 -3.42
C ILE A 207 -4.84 -21.15 -2.98
N LYS A 208 -4.19 -21.71 -1.95
CA LYS A 208 -2.87 -21.27 -1.54
C LYS A 208 -1.99 -21.56 -2.75
N PRO A 209 -1.39 -20.54 -3.38
CA PRO A 209 -0.53 -20.77 -4.51
C PRO A 209 0.58 -21.75 -4.10
N ASP A 210 0.74 -22.78 -4.93
CA ASP A 210 1.81 -23.75 -4.87
C ASP A 210 2.95 -23.25 -5.77
N PRO A 211 4.17 -22.96 -5.28
CA PRO A 211 4.64 -22.83 -3.88
C PRO A 211 5.10 -21.38 -3.51
N PRO A 212 5.13 -20.96 -2.22
CA PRO A 212 4.34 -21.39 -1.06
C PRO A 212 3.69 -20.21 -0.28
N CYS A 213 2.46 -20.39 0.22
CA CYS A 213 1.84 -19.55 1.27
C CYS A 213 1.72 -18.02 0.97
N THR A 214 0.57 -17.58 0.46
CA THR A 214 0.13 -16.17 0.52
C THR A 214 -0.77 -15.91 1.73
N CYS A 215 -0.31 -16.34 2.92
CA CYS A 215 -0.99 -16.07 4.18
C CYS A 215 -0.94 -14.57 4.49
N CYS A 216 -2.04 -14.05 5.03
CA CYS A 216 -2.02 -12.72 5.65
C CYS A 216 -1.24 -12.74 6.98
N SER A 217 -0.92 -11.56 7.52
CA SER A 217 -0.23 -11.42 8.81
C SER A 217 -0.85 -12.28 9.93
N ASN A 218 -2.18 -12.27 10.08
CA ASN A 218 -2.87 -13.04 11.12
C ASN A 218 -2.83 -14.57 10.92
N CYS A 219 -3.03 -15.05 9.69
CA CYS A 219 -2.96 -16.48 9.38
C CYS A 219 -1.55 -17.03 9.58
N LYS A 220 -0.54 -16.17 9.40
CA LYS A 220 0.85 -16.53 9.53
C LYS A 220 1.23 -16.95 10.94
N LEU A 221 0.70 -16.26 11.96
CA LEU A 221 0.91 -16.59 13.39
C LEU A 221 0.47 -18.01 13.74
N LYS A 222 -0.47 -18.57 12.96
CA LYS A 222 -1.04 -19.90 13.16
C LYS A 222 -0.56 -20.91 12.10
N CYS A 223 0.38 -20.53 11.24
CA CYS A 223 0.79 -21.34 10.10
C CYS A 223 1.96 -22.27 10.44
N VAL A 224 1.86 -23.54 10.02
CA VAL A 224 2.86 -24.58 10.26
C VAL A 224 3.57 -25.06 8.97
N CYS A 225 3.39 -24.36 7.84
CA CYS A 225 3.86 -24.87 6.54
C CYS A 225 5.38 -24.80 6.33
N GLY A 226 6.16 -24.18 7.22
CA GLY A 226 7.63 -24.07 7.10
C GLY A 226 8.11 -23.10 6.01
N PHE A 227 7.25 -22.67 5.09
CA PHE A 227 7.60 -21.80 3.98
C PHE A 227 7.14 -20.34 4.13
N CYS A 228 6.28 -20.03 5.10
CA CYS A 228 5.86 -18.66 5.36
C CYS A 228 6.97 -17.88 6.10
N SER A 229 8.17 -17.68 5.56
CA SER A 229 9.15 -16.78 6.21
C SER A 229 8.86 -15.32 5.84
N GLU A 230 8.76 -14.39 6.81
CA GLU A 230 8.49 -12.96 6.52
C GLU A 230 9.58 -12.33 5.65
N SER A 231 10.78 -12.93 5.72
CA SER A 231 11.94 -12.64 4.89
C SER A 231 11.72 -12.80 3.38
N GLN A 232 10.77 -13.61 2.90
CA GLN A 232 10.55 -13.77 1.46
C GLN A 232 9.82 -12.57 0.81
N PHE A 233 8.96 -11.88 1.57
CA PHE A 233 8.09 -10.85 1.00
C PHE A 233 8.55 -9.43 1.35
N LEU A 234 8.94 -9.22 2.61
CA LEU A 234 9.40 -7.93 3.14
C LEU A 234 10.90 -7.83 3.34
N GLY A 235 11.64 -8.95 3.25
CA GLY A 235 13.07 -8.99 3.58
C GLY A 235 13.35 -8.93 5.09
N ARG A 236 12.33 -8.95 5.96
CA ARG A 236 12.45 -8.84 7.43
C ARG A 236 11.27 -9.44 8.17
N GLU A 237 11.42 -9.63 9.47
CA GLU A 237 10.30 -9.84 10.39
C GLU A 237 9.58 -8.52 10.72
N LEU A 238 8.26 -8.58 10.81
CA LEU A 238 7.38 -7.51 11.27
C LEU A 238 7.06 -7.73 12.74
N ASP A 239 7.30 -6.73 13.59
CA ASP A 239 6.92 -6.80 15.00
C ASP A 239 5.40 -6.86 15.12
N ASN A 240 4.88 -8.07 15.34
CA ASN A 240 3.47 -8.36 15.64
C ASN A 240 3.23 -8.47 17.15
N SER A 241 4.03 -7.80 18.00
CA SER A 241 3.83 -7.86 19.45
C SER A 241 2.45 -7.29 19.82
N SER A 242 1.55 -8.22 20.14
CA SER A 242 0.27 -7.98 20.78
C SER A 242 0.54 -7.37 22.15
N VAL A 243 0.55 -6.04 22.22
CA VAL A 243 0.56 -5.34 23.51
C VAL A 243 -0.65 -4.43 23.52
N LEU A 244 -1.75 -5.00 24.01
CA LEU A 244 -2.64 -4.30 24.92
C LEU A 244 -1.72 -3.73 26.01
N ASP A 245 -1.48 -2.43 25.96
CA ASP A 245 -1.44 -1.53 27.13
C ASP A 245 -0.72 -0.19 26.81
N GLU A 246 -1.45 0.86 27.17
CA GLU A 246 -1.10 2.17 27.73
C GLU A 246 0.13 2.99 27.24
N ASP A 247 -0.19 4.25 26.94
CA ASP A 247 0.57 5.48 27.16
C ASP A 247 2.09 5.44 27.01
N PHE A 248 2.62 5.92 25.88
CA PHE A 248 3.94 6.55 25.87
C PHE A 248 3.98 7.82 25.03
N ASN A 249 4.06 8.92 25.78
CA ASN A 249 4.28 10.29 25.37
C ASN A 249 5.77 10.60 25.50
N THR A 250 6.55 10.51 24.42
CA THR A 250 7.87 11.15 24.22
C THR A 250 8.10 11.13 22.71
N GLY A 251 8.42 12.19 21.97
CA GLY A 251 9.16 13.39 22.31
C GLY A 251 10.37 13.46 21.37
N ILE A 252 10.17 13.88 20.11
CA ILE A 252 11.13 14.63 19.27
C ILE A 252 10.28 15.48 18.30
N LYS A 253 10.16 16.77 18.58
CA LYS A 253 9.63 17.76 17.62
C LYS A 253 10.81 18.38 16.89
N ARG A 254 11.00 18.04 15.61
CA ARG A 254 11.61 18.96 14.65
C ARG A 254 10.51 19.43 13.71
N ALA A 255 9.90 20.56 14.06
CA ALA A 255 8.98 21.26 13.18
C ALA A 255 9.78 21.92 12.05
N LEU A 256 9.46 21.60 10.79
CA LEU A 256 9.97 22.31 9.62
C LEU A 256 9.55 23.79 9.68
N THR A 257 10.48 24.69 9.37
CA THR A 257 10.27 26.14 9.47
C THR A 257 9.32 26.67 8.38
N LEU A 258 8.68 27.81 8.63
CA LEU A 258 7.75 28.46 7.69
C LEU A 258 8.41 28.87 6.36
N GLU A 259 9.72 29.11 6.35
CA GLU A 259 10.48 29.39 5.12
C GLU A 259 10.64 28.15 4.24
N GLN A 260 10.91 26.98 4.83
CA GLN A 260 10.95 25.72 4.09
C GLN A 260 9.60 25.44 3.44
N ARG A 261 8.47 25.75 4.10
CA ARG A 261 7.11 25.60 3.52
C ARG A 261 6.83 26.52 2.32
N ARG A 262 7.51 27.67 2.21
CA ARG A 262 7.26 28.67 1.16
C ARG A 262 7.99 28.37 -0.15
N TYR A 263 9.09 27.62 -0.11
CA TYR A 263 9.84 27.25 -1.32
C TYR A 263 9.10 26.22 -2.19
N PHE A 264 8.19 25.42 -1.61
CA PHE A 264 7.52 24.30 -2.29
C PHE A 264 6.25 24.65 -3.08
N VAL A 265 5.87 25.93 -3.18
CA VAL A 265 4.72 26.36 -4.01
C VAL A 265 5.17 26.94 -5.35
N LYS A 266 6.47 27.20 -5.55
CA LYS A 266 6.96 27.92 -6.73
C LYS A 266 8.02 27.20 -7.56
N THR A 267 8.48 26.04 -7.14
CA THR A 267 9.48 25.28 -7.88
C THR A 267 9.04 23.84 -7.86
N TYR A 268 8.92 23.23 -9.05
CA TYR A 268 8.33 21.93 -9.39
C TYR A 268 6.83 21.98 -9.71
#